data_AF-A0A1J5P8W5-F1
#
_entry.id   AF-A0A1J5P8W5-F1
#
_cell.length_a   1.000
_cell.length_b   1.000
_cell.length_c   1.000
_cell.angle_alpha   90.00
_cell.angle_beta   90.00
_cell.angle_gamma   90.00
#
_symmetry.space_group_name_H-M   'P 1'
#
loop_
_entity.id
_entity.type
_entity.pdbx_description
1 polymer ?
#
loop_
_entity_poly.entity_id
_entity_poly.type
_entity_poly.pdbx_seq_one_letter_code
_entity_poly.pdbx_strand_id
1 'polypeptide(L)'
;MPQWSEDDQTFVKRVQTAQHFKLQPLSAEVAPLSTPETRGPSMGGGSDDIGDVMWTVPTITIRYPSNIPGAIGHNVTSAMAMATPIAHKGVVVGAKAVALTVLDIMTTPKLVADAKDYFQNVQLKDQKYDPVLTKDDKPAIWLNADVMAKLRPKMEPFYYNPKKYGTYLEQLGIQYPNGNVK
;
A
#
# COMPACT_ATOMS: atom_id res chain seq x y z
N MET A 1 -10.42 -2.97 -11.78
CA MET A 1 -9.10 -3.65 -11.67
C MET A 1 -8.14 -3.06 -12.70
N PRO A 2 -6.83 -3.01 -12.43
CA PRO A 2 -5.85 -2.58 -13.42
C PRO A 2 -5.79 -3.53 -14.61
N GLN A 3 -5.53 -2.99 -15.79
CA GLN A 3 -5.29 -3.78 -17.00
C GLN A 3 -3.80 -4.11 -17.07
N TRP A 4 -3.46 -5.38 -16.84
CA TRP A 4 -2.09 -5.86 -16.85
C TRP A 4 -1.67 -6.27 -18.26
N SER A 5 -0.52 -5.79 -18.71
CA SER A 5 0.06 -6.21 -20.00
C SER A 5 0.79 -7.55 -19.85
N GLU A 6 1.10 -8.18 -20.99
CA GLU A 6 1.96 -9.37 -21.02
C GLU A 6 3.33 -9.10 -20.40
N ASP A 7 3.87 -7.90 -20.60
CA ASP A 7 5.12 -7.46 -19.96
C ASP A 7 5.01 -7.41 -18.43
N ASP A 8 3.88 -6.97 -17.88
CA ASP A 8 3.66 -6.93 -16.43
C ASP A 8 3.69 -8.34 -15.83
N GLN A 9 3.00 -9.29 -16.47
CA GLN A 9 2.97 -10.69 -16.05
C GLN A 9 4.34 -11.36 -16.22
N THR A 10 5.05 -11.03 -17.30
CA THR A 10 6.41 -11.51 -17.57
C THR A 10 7.37 -11.05 -16.48
N PHE A 11 7.33 -9.77 -16.12
CA PHE A 11 8.15 -9.22 -15.04
C PHE A 11 7.87 -9.90 -13.70
N VAL A 12 6.58 -10.02 -13.32
CA VAL A 12 6.16 -10.70 -12.08
C VAL A 12 6.67 -12.13 -12.02
N LYS A 13 6.48 -12.90 -13.11
CA LYS A 13 6.96 -14.29 -13.19
C LYS A 13 8.47 -14.38 -13.01
N ARG A 14 9.24 -13.49 -13.66
CA ARG A 14 10.71 -13.45 -13.53
C ARG A 14 11.13 -13.19 -12.09
N VAL A 15 10.54 -12.19 -11.42
CA VAL A 15 10.89 -11.88 -10.01
C VAL A 15 10.53 -13.06 -9.11
N GLN A 16 9.33 -13.63 -9.27
CA GLN A 16 8.91 -14.79 -8.46
C GLN A 16 9.83 -16.00 -8.67
N THR A 17 10.24 -16.30 -9.92
CA THR A 17 11.20 -17.38 -10.20
C THR A 17 12.55 -17.10 -9.56
N ALA A 18 13.10 -15.89 -9.71
CA ALA A 18 14.41 -15.53 -9.18
C ALA A 18 14.45 -15.51 -7.64
N GLN A 19 13.31 -15.24 -6.99
CA GLN A 19 13.19 -15.19 -5.53
C GLN A 19 12.61 -16.49 -4.93
N HIS A 20 12.38 -17.52 -5.75
CA HIS A 20 11.75 -18.78 -5.33
C HIS A 20 10.38 -18.62 -4.67
N PHE A 21 9.61 -17.60 -5.08
CA PHE A 21 8.25 -17.40 -4.64
C PHE A 21 7.28 -18.32 -5.38
N LYS A 22 6.11 -18.55 -4.79
CA LYS A 22 5.00 -19.21 -5.49
C LYS A 22 4.64 -18.39 -6.72
N LEU A 23 4.66 -19.03 -7.89
CA LEU A 23 4.26 -18.39 -9.13
C LEU A 23 2.76 -18.07 -9.08
N GLN A 24 2.43 -16.78 -9.22
CA GLN A 24 1.05 -16.31 -9.20
C GLN A 24 0.95 -15.04 -10.05
N PRO A 25 -0.06 -14.95 -10.94
CA PRO A 25 -0.25 -13.77 -11.76
C PRO A 25 -0.69 -12.57 -10.92
N LEU A 26 -0.51 -11.36 -11.48
CA LEU A 26 -1.11 -10.15 -10.93
C LEU A 26 -2.63 -10.31 -10.82
N SER A 27 -3.21 -9.88 -9.71
CA SER A 27 -4.64 -9.97 -9.45
C SER A 27 -5.42 -9.11 -10.45
N ALA A 28 -6.31 -9.73 -11.22
CA ALA A 28 -7.14 -9.09 -12.23
C ALA A 28 -8.62 -8.98 -11.83
N GLU A 29 -8.99 -9.53 -10.67
CA GLU A 29 -10.38 -9.60 -10.19
C GLU A 29 -10.52 -9.04 -8.77
N VAL A 30 -11.71 -8.54 -8.46
CA VAL A 30 -12.04 -8.06 -7.12
C VAL A 30 -12.32 -9.27 -6.24
N ALA A 31 -11.61 -9.39 -5.12
CA ALA A 31 -11.87 -10.45 -4.15
C ALA A 31 -13.25 -10.25 -3.50
N PRO A 32 -13.94 -11.34 -3.09
CA PRO A 32 -15.16 -11.23 -2.32
C PRO A 32 -14.97 -10.39 -1.05
N LEU A 33 -16.02 -9.67 -0.64
CA LEU A 33 -16.00 -8.94 0.62
C LEU A 33 -15.83 -9.92 1.80
N SER A 34 -15.02 -9.49 2.77
CA SER A 34 -14.83 -10.22 4.02
C SER A 34 -15.48 -9.45 5.17
N THR A 35 -16.28 -10.16 5.97
CA THR A 35 -16.92 -9.67 7.20
C THR A 35 -16.14 -10.14 8.43
N PRO A 36 -16.41 -9.62 9.64
CA PRO A 36 -15.81 -10.14 10.87
C PRO A 36 -15.96 -11.67 11.03
N GLU A 37 -17.09 -12.22 10.57
CA GLU A 37 -17.39 -13.65 10.66
C GLU A 37 -16.61 -14.48 9.62
N THR A 38 -16.31 -13.92 8.44
CA THR A 38 -15.66 -14.66 7.34
C THR A 38 -14.16 -14.45 7.24
N ARG A 39 -13.59 -13.47 7.97
CA ARG A 39 -12.17 -13.10 7.86
C ARG A 39 -11.20 -14.13 8.45
N GLY A 40 -11.67 -15.03 9.31
CA GLY A 40 -10.82 -15.99 10.03
C GLY A 40 -9.96 -15.32 11.12
N PRO A 41 -9.02 -16.07 11.75
CA PRO A 41 -8.16 -15.53 12.79
C PRO A 41 -7.22 -14.45 12.26
N SER A 42 -6.91 -13.45 13.09
CA SER A 42 -5.92 -12.42 12.74
C SER A 42 -4.55 -13.04 12.48
N MET A 43 -3.98 -12.75 11.31
CA MET A 43 -2.62 -13.13 10.93
C MET A 43 -1.60 -12.01 11.22
N GLY A 44 -1.99 -11.02 12.04
CA GLY A 44 -1.26 -9.76 12.23
C GLY A 44 -1.79 -8.63 11.35
N GLY A 45 -1.17 -7.45 11.47
CA GLY A 45 -1.59 -6.23 10.79
C GLY A 45 -0.43 -5.29 10.46
N GLY A 46 -0.70 -4.26 9.66
CA GLY A 46 0.23 -3.16 9.46
C GLY A 46 0.36 -2.31 10.72
N SER A 47 1.51 -1.67 10.90
CA SER A 47 1.71 -0.65 11.93
C SER A 47 1.53 0.71 11.26
N ASP A 48 0.36 1.30 11.44
CA ASP A 48 -0.11 2.48 10.72
C ASP A 48 -0.94 3.35 11.69
N ASP A 49 -0.85 4.68 11.54
CA ASP A 49 -1.50 5.65 12.45
C ASP A 49 -3.03 5.62 12.35
N ILE A 50 -3.58 5.01 11.29
CA ILE A 50 -5.01 4.73 11.16
C ILE A 50 -5.54 3.88 12.33
N GLY A 51 -4.65 3.15 13.02
CA GLY A 51 -4.90 2.43 14.26
C GLY A 51 -5.68 3.24 15.28
N ASP A 52 -5.17 4.42 15.64
CA ASP A 52 -5.80 5.31 16.61
C ASP A 52 -7.06 6.00 16.02
N VAL A 53 -7.00 6.38 14.74
CA VAL A 53 -8.10 7.08 14.06
C VAL A 53 -9.38 6.23 14.02
N MET A 54 -9.25 4.94 13.75
CA MET A 54 -10.41 4.04 13.59
C MET A 54 -11.17 3.79 14.90
N TRP A 55 -10.60 4.14 16.05
CA TRP A 55 -11.31 4.14 17.34
C TRP A 55 -12.12 5.41 17.60
N THR A 56 -11.93 6.45 16.78
CA THR A 56 -12.61 7.73 16.94
C THR A 56 -13.73 7.92 15.92
N VAL A 57 -13.53 7.44 14.68
CA VAL A 57 -14.49 7.63 13.57
C VAL A 57 -14.64 6.36 12.71
N PRO A 58 -15.83 6.15 12.10
CA PRO A 58 -15.99 5.10 11.09
C PRO A 58 -14.95 5.28 9.98
N THR A 59 -14.19 4.23 9.70
CA THR A 59 -12.99 4.31 8.87
C THR A 59 -13.02 3.24 7.78
N ILE A 60 -12.63 3.60 6.57
CA ILE A 60 -12.46 2.69 5.44
C ILE A 60 -10.96 2.63 5.11
N THR A 61 -10.42 1.42 4.99
CA THR A 61 -9.10 1.19 4.41
C THR A 61 -9.27 0.50 3.06
N ILE A 62 -8.48 0.91 2.06
CA ILE A 62 -8.55 0.36 0.71
C ILE A 62 -7.22 -0.32 0.38
N ARG A 63 -7.29 -1.59 0.00
CA ARG A 63 -6.19 -2.31 -0.63
C ARG A 63 -6.47 -2.47 -2.11
N TYR A 64 -5.45 -2.25 -2.93
CA TYR A 64 -5.51 -2.41 -4.38
C TYR A 64 -4.22 -3.06 -4.87
N PRO A 65 -4.26 -3.83 -5.97
CA PRO A 65 -3.07 -4.48 -6.50
C PRO A 65 -2.15 -3.45 -7.14
N SER A 66 -0.93 -3.33 -6.62
CA SER A 66 0.12 -2.44 -7.13
C SER A 66 1.53 -3.01 -6.93
N ASN A 67 1.62 -4.30 -6.58
CA ASN A 67 2.87 -4.98 -6.26
C ASN A 67 2.83 -6.45 -6.71
N ILE A 68 3.98 -7.12 -6.67
CA ILE A 68 4.17 -8.52 -7.03
C ILE A 68 3.53 -9.43 -5.97
N PRO A 69 2.66 -10.38 -6.35
CA PRO A 69 2.12 -11.35 -5.40
C PRO A 69 3.24 -12.15 -4.71
N GLY A 70 3.18 -12.24 -3.39
CA GLY A 70 4.17 -12.93 -2.58
C GLY A 70 5.43 -12.12 -2.26
N ALA A 71 5.57 -10.89 -2.77
CA ALA A 71 6.69 -10.02 -2.39
C ALA A 71 6.64 -9.68 -0.88
N ILE A 72 7.82 -9.55 -0.29
CA ILE A 72 7.96 -9.34 1.15
C ILE A 72 7.88 -7.84 1.45
N GLY A 73 7.03 -7.45 2.40
CA GLY A 73 6.94 -6.07 2.87
C GLY A 73 8.27 -5.58 3.46
N HIS A 74 8.61 -4.30 3.22
CA HIS A 74 9.87 -3.68 3.68
C HIS A 74 11.15 -4.37 3.16
N ASN A 75 11.04 -5.08 2.03
CA ASN A 75 12.16 -5.76 1.37
C ASN A 75 12.34 -5.23 -0.06
N VAL A 76 13.56 -5.35 -0.59
CA VAL A 76 13.92 -4.92 -1.96
C VAL A 76 13.00 -5.54 -3.03
N THR A 77 12.48 -6.74 -2.80
CA THR A 77 11.52 -7.40 -3.71
C THR A 77 10.24 -6.60 -3.92
N SER A 78 9.74 -5.91 -2.89
CA SER A 78 8.59 -5.02 -3.01
C SER A 78 8.94 -3.71 -3.74
N ALA A 79 10.18 -3.24 -3.61
CA ALA A 79 10.63 -2.02 -4.29
C ALA A 79 10.76 -2.20 -5.81
N MET A 80 10.98 -3.43 -6.29
CA MET A 80 11.09 -3.74 -7.72
C MET A 80 9.84 -3.35 -8.49
N ALA A 81 8.65 -3.66 -7.98
CA ALA A 81 7.39 -3.30 -8.66
C ALA A 81 7.13 -1.79 -8.67
N MET A 82 7.56 -1.08 -7.63
CA MET A 82 7.34 0.36 -7.44
C MET A 82 7.99 1.22 -8.53
N ALA A 83 9.05 0.72 -9.16
CA ALA A 83 9.72 1.38 -10.27
C ALA A 83 9.11 1.08 -11.66
N THR A 84 8.03 0.27 -11.73
CA THR A 84 7.51 -0.28 -13.00
C THR A 84 6.07 0.18 -13.26
N PRO A 85 5.56 0.01 -14.50
CA PRO A 85 4.16 0.29 -14.81
C PRO A 85 3.14 -0.41 -13.90
N ILE A 86 3.51 -1.55 -13.27
CA ILE A 86 2.63 -2.28 -12.34
C ILE A 86 2.13 -1.38 -11.21
N ALA A 87 3.03 -0.67 -10.53
CA ALA A 87 2.65 0.20 -9.43
C ALA A 87 1.79 1.36 -9.92
N HIS A 88 2.14 1.99 -11.03
CA HIS A 88 1.38 3.11 -11.59
C HIS A 88 -0.04 2.70 -12.03
N LYS A 89 -0.18 1.60 -12.77
CA LYS A 89 -1.48 1.04 -13.19
C LYS A 89 -2.34 0.70 -11.97
N GLY A 90 -1.73 0.08 -10.96
CA GLY A 90 -2.36 -0.25 -9.69
C GLY A 90 -2.89 0.97 -8.94
N VAL A 91 -2.01 1.94 -8.69
CA VAL A 91 -2.32 3.18 -7.95
C VAL A 91 -3.39 4.00 -8.66
N VAL A 92 -3.36 4.11 -10.00
CA VAL A 92 -4.38 4.85 -10.74
C VAL A 92 -5.78 4.25 -10.55
N VAL A 93 -5.91 2.91 -10.60
CA VAL A 93 -7.21 2.26 -10.34
C VAL A 93 -7.59 2.35 -8.87
N GLY A 94 -6.63 2.20 -7.94
CA GLY A 94 -6.85 2.41 -6.51
C GLY A 94 -7.38 3.81 -6.20
N ALA A 95 -6.77 4.84 -6.78
CA ALA A 95 -7.19 6.23 -6.62
C ALA A 95 -8.62 6.46 -7.16
N LYS A 96 -8.97 5.84 -8.29
CA LYS A 96 -10.35 5.88 -8.81
C LYS A 96 -11.34 5.23 -7.84
N ALA A 97 -10.98 4.08 -7.25
CA ALA A 97 -11.82 3.42 -6.25
C ALA A 97 -12.03 4.32 -5.03
N VAL A 98 -10.96 4.91 -4.47
CA VAL A 98 -11.05 5.87 -3.37
C VAL A 98 -11.96 7.05 -3.73
N ALA A 99 -11.76 7.66 -4.90
CA ALA A 99 -12.54 8.83 -5.32
C ALA A 99 -14.04 8.51 -5.47
N LEU A 100 -14.38 7.36 -6.05
CA LEU A 100 -15.77 6.92 -6.19
C LEU A 100 -16.39 6.56 -4.84
N THR A 101 -15.64 5.93 -3.92
CA THR A 101 -16.11 5.70 -2.54
C THR A 101 -16.41 7.01 -1.82
N VAL A 102 -15.53 8.02 -1.95
CA VAL A 102 -15.78 9.35 -1.36
C VAL A 102 -17.02 9.99 -1.97
N LEU A 103 -17.19 9.89 -3.29
CA LEU A 103 -18.37 10.42 -3.97
C LEU A 103 -19.65 9.77 -3.43
N ASP A 104 -19.71 8.44 -3.35
CA ASP A 104 -20.88 7.72 -2.83
C ASP A 104 -21.24 8.17 -1.41
N ILE A 105 -20.24 8.35 -0.54
CA ILE A 105 -20.42 8.83 0.85
C ILE A 105 -20.96 10.25 0.86
N MET A 106 -20.46 11.13 0.01
CA MET A 106 -20.88 12.53 -0.06
C MET A 106 -22.29 12.69 -0.66
N THR A 107 -22.66 11.86 -1.63
CA THR A 107 -23.96 11.93 -2.31
C THR A 107 -25.05 11.09 -1.66
N THR A 108 -24.69 10.23 -0.71
CA THR A 108 -25.64 9.35 0.00
C THR A 108 -25.52 9.53 1.51
N PRO A 109 -26.09 10.60 2.10
CA PRO A 109 -25.95 10.91 3.53
C PRO A 109 -26.35 9.77 4.48
N LYS A 110 -27.27 8.90 4.04
CA LYS A 110 -27.66 7.70 4.77
C LYS A 110 -26.47 6.78 5.09
N LEU A 111 -25.49 6.64 4.18
CA LEU A 111 -24.30 5.82 4.43
C LEU A 111 -23.51 6.33 5.65
N VAL A 112 -23.39 7.65 5.81
CA VAL A 112 -22.71 8.25 6.96
C VAL A 112 -23.51 8.04 8.24
N ALA A 113 -24.84 8.19 8.18
CA ALA A 113 -25.71 7.95 9.33
C ALA A 113 -25.63 6.49 9.80
N ASP A 114 -25.77 5.54 8.88
CA ASP A 114 -25.74 4.11 9.17
C ASP A 114 -24.35 3.67 9.69
N ALA A 115 -23.26 4.19 9.11
CA ALA A 115 -21.91 3.90 9.58
C ALA A 115 -21.66 4.42 11.00
N LYS A 116 -22.16 5.62 11.33
CA LYS A 116 -22.07 6.18 12.70
C LYS A 116 -22.90 5.37 13.69
N ASP A 117 -24.12 4.98 13.33
CA ASP A 117 -24.98 4.14 14.17
C ASP A 117 -24.30 2.81 14.50
N TYR A 118 -23.83 2.08 13.48
CA TYR A 118 -23.11 0.84 13.67
C TYR A 118 -21.85 1.03 14.55
N PHE A 119 -21.07 2.07 14.28
CA PHE A 119 -19.85 2.34 15.03
C PHE A 119 -20.13 2.57 16.53
N GLN A 120 -21.16 3.34 16.87
CA GLN A 120 -21.50 3.64 18.27
C GLN A 120 -22.21 2.48 18.96
N ASN A 121 -23.19 1.88 18.29
CA ASN A 121 -24.14 0.96 18.91
C ASN A 121 -23.76 -0.52 18.76
N VAL A 122 -22.79 -0.84 17.89
CA VAL A 122 -22.28 -2.20 17.69
C VAL A 122 -20.79 -2.27 17.99
N GLN A 123 -19.95 -1.48 17.31
CA GLN A 123 -18.49 -1.61 17.43
C GLN A 123 -17.96 -1.14 18.80
N LEU A 124 -18.42 0.02 19.28
CA LEU A 124 -17.95 0.60 20.55
C LEU A 124 -18.85 0.27 21.76
N LYS A 125 -19.92 -0.50 21.57
CA LYS A 125 -20.94 -0.74 22.59
C LYS A 125 -20.35 -1.17 23.94
N ASP A 126 -19.43 -2.13 23.89
CA ASP A 126 -18.80 -2.73 25.06
C ASP A 126 -17.29 -2.45 25.14
N GLN A 127 -16.78 -1.57 24.25
CA GLN A 127 -15.35 -1.30 24.12
C GLN A 127 -15.05 0.19 24.27
N LYS A 128 -14.10 0.51 25.15
CA LYS A 128 -13.55 1.85 25.29
C LYS A 128 -12.10 1.85 24.84
N TYR A 129 -11.78 2.74 23.92
CA TYR A 129 -10.39 2.95 23.51
C TYR A 129 -9.67 3.88 24.49
N ASP A 130 -8.46 3.51 24.86
CA ASP A 130 -7.53 4.32 25.63
C ASP A 130 -6.24 4.45 24.80
N PRO A 131 -5.96 5.63 24.21
CA PRO A 131 -4.79 5.82 23.37
C PRO A 131 -3.49 5.53 24.14
N VAL A 132 -2.58 4.78 23.53
CA VAL A 132 -1.25 4.53 24.12
C VAL A 132 -0.40 5.80 24.11
N LEU A 133 -0.63 6.68 23.13
CA LEU A 133 0.05 7.96 23.00
C LEU A 133 -0.72 9.06 23.72
N THR A 134 0.00 9.82 24.54
CA THR A 134 -0.49 11.02 25.20
C THR A 134 -0.18 12.27 24.37
N LYS A 135 -0.80 13.39 24.72
CA LYS A 135 -0.50 14.71 24.12
C LYS A 135 0.96 15.15 24.28
N ASP A 136 1.68 14.58 25.25
CA ASP A 136 3.04 14.97 25.61
C ASP A 136 4.08 14.09 24.91
N ASP A 137 3.66 12.96 24.33
CA ASP A 137 4.52 12.08 23.54
C ASP A 137 4.96 12.77 22.25
N LYS A 138 6.26 12.65 21.94
CA LYS A 138 6.87 13.23 20.74
C LYS A 138 7.53 12.13 19.92
N PRO A 139 7.44 12.20 18.58
CA PRO A 139 8.16 11.25 17.74
C PRO A 139 9.65 11.35 18.02
N ALA A 140 10.32 10.20 18.13
CA ALA A 140 11.73 10.10 18.46
C ALA A 140 12.63 10.42 17.25
N ILE A 141 12.48 11.63 16.69
CA ILE A 141 13.14 12.09 15.46
C ILE A 141 14.67 12.12 15.56
N TRP A 142 15.22 12.08 16.78
CA TRP A 142 16.65 12.05 17.04
C TRP A 142 17.28 10.66 16.86
N LEU A 143 16.50 9.57 16.95
CA LEU A 143 17.05 8.20 16.94
C LEU A 143 17.87 7.89 15.69
N ASN A 144 17.45 8.42 14.54
CA ASN A 144 18.12 8.18 13.25
C ASN A 144 18.91 9.40 12.75
N ALA A 145 19.08 10.45 13.56
CA ALA A 145 19.68 11.71 13.09
C ALA A 145 21.11 11.51 12.56
N ASP A 146 21.96 10.80 13.32
CA ASP A 146 23.35 10.52 12.92
C ASP A 146 23.43 9.63 11.65
N VAL A 147 22.62 8.57 11.60
CA VAL A 147 22.54 7.67 10.44
C VAL A 147 22.11 8.42 9.20
N MET A 148 21.06 9.25 9.30
CA MET A 148 20.56 10.04 8.19
C MET A 148 21.57 11.09 7.73
N ALA A 149 22.28 11.75 8.66
CA ALA A 149 23.35 12.70 8.32
C ALA A 149 24.49 12.03 7.53
N LYS A 150 24.84 10.78 7.86
CA LYS A 150 25.89 10.01 7.17
C LYS A 150 25.45 9.43 5.83
N LEU A 151 24.21 8.93 5.74
CA LEU A 151 23.73 8.18 4.58
C LEU A 151 23.04 9.05 3.53
N ARG A 152 22.31 10.10 3.93
CA ARG A 152 21.55 10.93 2.98
C ARG A 152 22.42 11.53 1.87
N PRO A 153 23.60 12.14 2.16
CA PRO A 153 24.47 12.65 1.10
C PRO A 153 25.00 11.57 0.15
N LYS A 154 25.08 10.31 0.61
CA LYS A 154 25.48 9.16 -0.22
C LYS A 154 24.32 8.62 -1.05
N MET A 155 23.08 8.82 -0.61
CA MET A 155 21.87 8.37 -1.31
C MET A 155 21.40 9.37 -2.38
N GLU A 156 21.52 10.68 -2.10
CA GLU A 156 21.07 11.76 -2.97
C GLU A 156 21.56 11.67 -4.43
N PRO A 157 22.83 11.28 -4.71
CA PRO A 157 23.30 11.08 -6.09
C PRO A 157 22.53 10.03 -6.89
N PHE A 158 21.84 9.09 -6.21
CA PHE A 158 21.06 8.02 -6.82
C PHE A 158 19.57 8.36 -6.95
N TYR A 159 19.13 9.52 -6.44
CA TYR A 159 17.72 9.91 -6.52
C TYR A 159 17.29 10.06 -7.98
N TYR A 160 16.02 9.74 -8.21
CA TYR A 160 15.43 9.87 -9.53
C TYR A 160 15.48 11.33 -10.01
N ASN A 161 15.98 11.55 -11.22
CA ASN A 161 16.05 12.86 -11.85
C ASN A 161 15.01 12.97 -12.99
N PRO A 162 13.78 13.44 -12.69
CA PRO A 162 12.72 13.54 -13.69
C PRO A 162 12.97 14.62 -14.75
N LYS A 163 13.99 15.47 -14.59
CA LYS A 163 14.39 16.45 -15.62
C LYS A 163 15.25 15.82 -16.72
N LYS A 164 15.88 14.67 -16.45
CA LYS A 164 16.81 13.99 -17.37
C LYS A 164 16.23 12.72 -17.96
N TYR A 165 15.41 12.00 -17.20
CA TYR A 165 14.87 10.70 -17.58
C TYR A 165 13.35 10.73 -17.45
N GLY A 166 12.66 10.04 -18.35
CA GLY A 166 11.20 9.88 -18.31
C GLY A 166 10.74 8.84 -17.29
N THR A 167 11.59 7.86 -16.95
CA THR A 167 11.29 6.85 -15.92
C THR A 167 12.50 6.51 -15.04
N TYR A 168 12.23 5.92 -13.86
CA TYR A 168 13.30 5.39 -13.01
C TYR A 168 14.09 4.27 -13.67
N LEU A 169 13.42 3.40 -14.45
CA LEU A 169 14.06 2.32 -15.19
C LEU A 169 15.02 2.85 -16.25
N GLU A 170 14.64 3.93 -16.94
CA GLU A 170 15.51 4.61 -17.91
C GLU A 170 16.77 5.17 -17.24
N GLN A 171 16.63 5.83 -16.08
CA GLN A 171 17.79 6.30 -15.30
C GLN A 171 18.74 5.16 -14.92
N LEU A 172 18.19 3.98 -14.62
CA LEU A 172 18.97 2.79 -14.30
C LEU A 172 19.50 2.04 -15.53
N GLY A 173 19.10 2.42 -16.74
CA GLY A 173 19.44 1.71 -17.97
C GLY A 173 18.80 0.31 -18.06
N ILE A 174 17.66 0.10 -17.38
CA ILE A 174 16.94 -1.17 -17.34
C ILE A 174 15.81 -1.13 -18.36
N GLN A 175 15.81 -2.07 -19.31
CA GLN A 175 14.68 -2.27 -20.21
C GLN A 175 13.57 -3.04 -19.51
N TYR A 176 12.31 -2.62 -19.67
CA TYR A 176 11.16 -3.34 -19.17
C TYR A 176 10.58 -4.25 -20.28
N PRO A 177 10.16 -5.50 -19.99
CA PRO A 177 10.24 -6.23 -18.72
C PRO A 177 11.54 -7.05 -18.57
N ASN A 178 12.43 -7.02 -19.58
CA ASN A 178 13.49 -8.01 -19.81
C ASN A 178 14.91 -7.58 -19.43
N GLY A 179 15.09 -6.42 -18.82
CA GLY A 179 16.39 -5.92 -18.38
C GLY A 179 17.06 -6.87 -17.38
N ASN A 180 18.38 -6.90 -17.41
CA ASN A 180 19.18 -7.60 -16.41
C ASN A 180 19.16 -6.77 -15.12
N VAL A 181 18.82 -7.43 -14.00
CA VAL A 181 19.18 -6.92 -12.68
C VAL A 181 20.70 -7.04 -12.62
N LYS A 182 21.43 -5.92 -12.66
CA LYS A 182 22.88 -5.95 -12.43
C LYS A 182 23.17 -6.44 -11.02
#